data_AF-A0A9E5JXP7-F1
#
_entry.id   AF-A0A9E5JXP7-F1
#
_cell.length_a   1.000
_cell.length_b   1.000
_cell.length_c   1.000
_cell.angle_alpha   90.00
_cell.angle_beta   90.00
_cell.angle_gamma   90.00
#
_symmetry.space_group_name_H-M   'P 1'
#
loop_
_entity.id
_entity.type
_entity.pdbx_description
1 polymer ?
#
loop_
_entity_poly.entity_id
_entity_poly.type
_entity_poly.pdbx_seq_one_letter_code
_entity_poly.pdbx_strand_id
1 'polypeptide(L)'
;MGEYLAFHYLEPSALLPKGVKLPKGVKSFPAACAHLLLAKANNKPLRALDLGCAVGRSTFELARYVPEVLGIDYSRSFIHAAQRLHRSGMHSFRLLEEGNITKQSVARIP
;
A
#
# COMPACT_ATOMS: atom_id res chain seq x y z
N MET A 1 -12.92 1.84 1.27
CA MET A 1 -11.77 2.71 0.86
C MET A 1 -10.79 2.94 2.00
N GLY A 2 -11.22 3.52 3.13
CA GLY A 2 -10.32 3.81 4.25
C GLY A 2 -9.56 2.59 4.79
N GLU A 3 -10.22 1.44 4.90
CA GLU A 3 -9.59 0.18 5.34
C GLU A 3 -8.52 -0.32 4.36
N TYR A 4 -8.73 -0.15 3.06
CA TYR A 4 -7.72 -0.49 2.04
C TYR A 4 -6.50 0.40 2.18
N LEU A 5 -6.69 1.72 2.29
CA LEU A 5 -5.58 2.65 2.54
C LEU A 5 -4.87 2.32 3.85
N ALA A 6 -5.61 1.97 4.90
CA ALA A 6 -5.05 1.57 6.18
C ALA A 6 -4.18 0.31 6.05
N PHE A 7 -4.73 -0.77 5.50
CA PHE A 7 -4.01 -2.03 5.30
C PHE A 7 -2.74 -1.89 4.47
N HIS A 8 -2.78 -1.02 3.44
CA HIS A 8 -1.66 -0.86 2.52
C HIS A 8 -0.61 0.15 3.00
N TYR A 9 -0.97 1.15 3.80
CA TYR A 9 -0.07 2.27 4.12
C TYR A 9 0.24 2.48 5.60
N LEU A 10 -0.59 2.01 6.52
CA LEU A 10 -0.30 2.15 7.95
C LEU A 10 0.63 1.03 8.43
N GLU A 11 1.31 1.30 9.53
CA GLU A 11 2.07 0.28 10.23
C GLU A 11 1.15 -0.87 10.65
N PRO A 12 1.51 -2.15 10.43
CA PRO A 12 0.63 -3.28 10.74
C PRO A 12 0.20 -3.32 12.21
N SER A 13 1.06 -2.88 13.13
CA SER A 13 0.72 -2.76 14.56
C SER A 13 -0.41 -1.78 14.84
N ALA A 14 -0.61 -0.78 13.99
CA ALA A 14 -1.69 0.20 14.12
C ALA A 14 -3.05 -0.32 13.63
N LEU A 15 -3.09 -1.50 12.99
CA LEU A 15 -4.31 -2.12 12.48
C LEU A 15 -4.92 -3.14 13.43
N LEU A 16 -4.18 -3.53 14.47
CA LEU A 16 -4.60 -4.55 15.42
C LEU A 16 -5.41 -3.94 16.58
N PRO A 17 -6.35 -4.71 17.17
CA PRO A 17 -7.01 -4.31 18.40
C PRO A 17 -5.99 -4.01 19.52
N LYS A 18 -6.36 -3.08 20.41
CA LYS A 18 -5.50 -2.70 21.55
C LYS A 18 -5.11 -3.95 22.36
N GLY A 19 -3.83 -4.05 22.69
CA GLY A 19 -3.27 -5.16 23.47
C GLY A 19 -2.82 -6.37 22.64
N VAL A 20 -3.20 -6.46 21.36
CA VAL A 20 -2.70 -7.52 20.47
C VAL A 20 -1.31 -7.15 19.97
N LYS A 21 -0.32 -8.00 20.26
CA LYS A 21 1.05 -7.84 19.77
C LYS A 21 1.19 -8.47 18.39
N LEU A 22 1.77 -7.72 17.46
CA LEU A 22 2.16 -8.23 16.17
C LEU A 22 3.28 -9.27 16.35
N PRO A 23 3.24 -10.43 15.66
CA PRO A 23 4.37 -11.35 15.64
C PRO A 23 5.65 -10.65 15.16
N LYS A 24 6.80 -11.05 15.72
CA LYS A 24 8.09 -10.46 15.34
C LYS A 24 8.34 -10.62 13.84
N GLY A 25 8.76 -9.55 13.18
CA GLY A 25 9.16 -9.56 11.77
C GLY A 25 8.02 -9.37 10.76
N VAL A 26 6.76 -9.22 11.21
CA VAL A 26 5.65 -8.89 10.31
C VAL A 26 5.81 -7.47 9.79
N LYS A 27 5.81 -7.33 8.46
CA LYS A 27 5.90 -6.06 7.73
C LYS A 27 4.56 -5.76 7.04
N SER A 28 4.42 -4.56 6.48
CA SER A 28 3.33 -4.25 5.54
C SER A 28 3.31 -5.30 4.43
N PHE A 29 2.19 -6.02 4.28
CA PHE A 29 2.09 -7.16 3.37
C PHE A 29 2.40 -6.79 1.91
N PRO A 30 1.79 -5.75 1.30
CA PRO A 30 2.10 -5.39 -0.09
C PRO A 30 3.58 -4.99 -0.28
N ALA A 31 4.15 -4.24 0.66
CA ALA A 31 5.56 -3.86 0.61
C ALA A 31 6.50 -5.05 0.80
N ALA A 32 6.16 -6.00 1.66
CA ALA A 32 6.92 -7.23 1.84
C ALA A 32 6.92 -8.07 0.55
N CYS A 33 5.78 -8.20 -0.12
CA CYS A 33 5.68 -8.89 -1.41
C CYS A 33 6.56 -8.23 -2.48
N ALA A 34 6.50 -6.90 -2.62
CA ALA A 34 7.33 -6.17 -3.57
C ALA A 34 8.84 -6.36 -3.30
N HIS A 35 9.26 -6.26 -2.03
CA HIS A 35 10.66 -6.48 -1.66
C HIS A 35 11.13 -7.92 -1.87
N LEU A 36 10.27 -8.92 -1.62
CA LEU A 36 10.59 -10.32 -1.90
C LEU A 36 10.77 -10.56 -3.40
N LEU A 37 9.91 -9.95 -4.23
CA LEU A 37 10.02 -10.03 -5.68
C LEU A 37 11.33 -9.40 -6.18
N LEU A 38 11.65 -8.18 -5.71
CA LEU A 38 12.88 -7.48 -6.05
C LEU A 38 14.14 -8.24 -5.61
N ALA A 39 14.12 -8.87 -4.43
CA ALA A 39 15.24 -9.66 -3.92
C ALA A 39 15.49 -10.96 -4.72
N LYS A 40 14.48 -11.44 -5.46
CA LYS A 40 14.58 -12.64 -6.32
C LYS A 40 14.81 -12.30 -7.79
N ALA A 41 14.78 -11.03 -8.16
CA ALA A 41 15.04 -10.62 -9.53
C ALA A 41 16.52 -10.84 -9.86
N ASN A 42 16.80 -11.83 -10.72
CA ASN A 42 18.17 -12.16 -11.15
C ASN A 42 18.82 -11.04 -11.98
N ASN A 43 18.00 -10.19 -12.61
CA ASN A 43 18.41 -9.03 -13.39
C ASN A 43 17.75 -7.76 -12.82
N LYS A 44 18.24 -6.58 -13.20
CA LYS A 44 17.54 -5.31 -12.95
C LYS A 44 16.42 -5.15 -13.99
N PRO A 45 15.15 -5.41 -13.65
CA PRO A 45 14.08 -5.28 -14.63
C PRO A 45 13.93 -3.81 -15.05
N LEU A 46 13.67 -3.58 -16.33
CA LEU A 46 13.36 -2.25 -16.84
C LEU A 46 11.86 -1.91 -16.68
N ARG A 47 11.01 -2.95 -16.65
CA ARG A 47 9.56 -2.83 -16.59
C ARG A 47 8.97 -3.84 -15.61
N ALA A 48 7.92 -3.46 -14.89
CA ALA A 48 7.13 -4.35 -14.04
C ALA A 48 5.62 -4.10 -14.20
N LEU A 49 4.83 -5.16 -13.99
CA LEU A 49 3.37 -5.12 -13.98
C LEU A 49 2.86 -5.54 -12.60
N ASP A 50 2.05 -4.69 -11.99
CA ASP A 50 1.33 -4.96 -10.73
C ASP A 50 -0.16 -5.14 -11.06
N LEU A 51 -0.58 -6.38 -11.28
CA LEU A 51 -1.95 -6.73 -11.63
C LEU A 51 -2.79 -6.94 -10.36
N GLY A 52 -3.84 -6.13 -10.21
CA GLY A 52 -4.58 -6.02 -8.94
C GLY A 52 -3.88 -5.08 -7.97
N CYS A 53 -3.42 -3.91 -8.45
CA CYS A 53 -2.58 -3.00 -7.66
C CYS A 53 -3.30 -2.36 -6.47
N ALA A 54 -4.63 -2.50 -6.36
CA ALA A 54 -5.46 -1.84 -5.37
C ALA A 54 -5.09 -0.34 -5.27
N VAL A 55 -4.75 0.14 -4.08
CA VAL A 55 -4.36 1.53 -3.81
C VAL A 55 -2.87 1.82 -4.07
N GLY A 56 -2.17 0.96 -4.80
CA GLY A 56 -0.86 1.22 -5.42
C GLY A 56 0.38 0.95 -4.56
N ARG A 57 0.24 0.35 -3.36
CA ARG A 57 1.40 0.20 -2.45
C ARG A 57 2.54 -0.61 -3.09
N SER A 58 2.26 -1.81 -3.59
CA SER A 58 3.29 -2.64 -4.24
C SER A 58 3.86 -1.94 -5.48
N THR A 59 3.02 -1.33 -6.30
CA THR A 59 3.42 -0.51 -7.45
C THR A 59 4.46 0.55 -7.06
N PHE A 60 4.22 1.32 -5.99
CA PHE A 60 5.16 2.35 -5.53
C PHE A 60 6.47 1.77 -4.98
N GLU A 61 6.41 0.65 -4.27
CA GLU A 61 7.62 -0.03 -3.77
C GLU A 61 8.49 -0.55 -4.93
N LEU A 62 7.86 -1.12 -5.97
CA LEU A 62 8.56 -1.53 -7.20
C LEU A 62 9.17 -0.34 -7.94
N ALA A 63 8.46 0.78 -8.04
CA ALA A 63 8.89 1.98 -8.76
C ALA A 63 10.14 2.64 -8.16
N ARG A 64 10.55 2.28 -6.94
CA ARG A 64 11.83 2.71 -6.35
C ARG A 64 13.05 2.09 -7.04
N TYR A 65 12.87 0.95 -7.71
CA TYR A 65 13.96 0.15 -8.26
C TYR A 65 13.78 -0.19 -9.74
N VAL A 66 12.53 -0.23 -10.21
CA VAL A 66 12.17 -0.54 -11.60
C VAL A 66 11.83 0.75 -12.33
N PRO A 67 12.49 1.08 -13.46
CA PRO A 67 12.28 2.33 -14.20
C PRO A 67 10.83 2.59 -14.63
N GLU A 68 10.12 1.55 -15.06
CA GLU A 68 8.71 1.64 -15.47
C GLU A 68 7.87 0.61 -14.71
N VAL A 69 6.82 1.05 -14.03
CA VAL A 69 5.88 0.14 -13.36
C VAL A 69 4.47 0.51 -13.76
N LEU A 70 3.72 -0.46 -14.27
CA LEU A 70 2.30 -0.33 -14.60
C LEU A 70 1.46 -1.04 -13.53
N GLY A 71 0.65 -0.28 -12.80
CA GLY A 71 -0.36 -0.82 -11.89
C GLY A 71 -1.74 -0.87 -12.55
N ILE A 72 -2.43 -2.01 -12.48
CA ILE A 72 -3.78 -2.18 -13.02
C ILE A 72 -4.71 -2.67 -11.91
N ASP A 73 -5.89 -2.05 -11.80
CA ASP A 73 -6.97 -2.53 -10.95
C ASP A 73 -8.32 -2.20 -11.60
N TYR A 74 -9.31 -3.07 -11.40
CA TYR A 74 -10.67 -2.87 -11.95
C TYR A 74 -11.41 -1.73 -11.23
N SER A 75 -11.12 -1.52 -9.94
CA SER A 75 -11.76 -0.50 -9.12
C SER A 75 -11.26 0.90 -9.48
N ARG A 76 -12.09 1.67 -10.19
CA ARG A 76 -11.83 3.10 -10.45
C ARG A 76 -11.54 3.88 -9.17
N SER A 77 -12.22 3.53 -8.08
CA SER A 77 -12.02 4.20 -6.79
C SER A 77 -10.61 3.97 -6.23
N PHE A 78 -10.07 2.75 -6.36
CA PHE A 78 -8.71 2.45 -5.93
C PHE A 78 -7.67 3.12 -6.81
N ILE A 79 -7.87 3.10 -8.13
CA ILE A 79 -7.01 3.81 -9.08
C ILE A 79 -7.01 5.32 -8.79
N HIS A 80 -8.16 5.93 -8.49
CA HIS A 80 -8.19 7.35 -8.10
C HIS A 80 -7.42 7.64 -6.81
N ALA A 81 -7.47 6.75 -5.83
CA ALA A 81 -6.70 6.88 -4.59
C ALA A 81 -5.19 6.73 -4.86
N ALA A 82 -4.78 5.74 -5.65
CA ALA A 82 -3.40 5.54 -6.08
C ALA A 82 -2.87 6.74 -6.87
N GLN A 83 -3.63 7.25 -7.83
CA GLN A 83 -3.27 8.45 -8.60
C GLN A 83 -3.14 9.70 -7.72
N ARG A 84 -3.98 9.85 -6.70
CA ARG A 84 -3.85 10.96 -5.74
C ARG A 84 -2.56 10.84 -4.92
N LEU A 85 -2.27 9.63 -4.43
CA LEU A 85 -1.01 9.32 -3.73
C LEU A 85 0.19 9.62 -4.62
N HIS A 86 0.15 9.21 -5.89
CA HIS A 86 1.21 9.49 -6.86
C HIS A 86 1.44 11.00 -7.05
N ARG A 87 0.37 11.79 -7.20
CA ARG A 87 0.47 13.25 -7.44
C ARG A 87 0.93 14.06 -6.23
N SER A 88 0.55 13.65 -5.01
CA SER A 88 0.71 14.48 -3.81
C SER A 88 1.60 13.86 -2.73
N GLY A 89 2.06 12.62 -2.93
CA GLY A 89 2.83 11.86 -1.96
C GLY A 89 2.03 11.35 -0.75
N MET A 90 0.80 11.83 -0.55
CA MET A 90 -0.04 11.45 0.59
C MET A 90 -1.53 11.50 0.29
N HIS A 91 -2.33 10.79 1.07
CA HIS A 91 -3.78 10.83 0.96
C HIS A 91 -4.42 10.74 2.34
N SER A 92 -5.08 11.81 2.77
CA SER A 92 -5.90 11.82 3.99
C SER A 92 -7.21 11.06 3.79
N PHE A 93 -7.59 10.26 4.77
CA PHE A 93 -8.82 9.46 4.75
C PHE A 93 -9.38 9.27 6.16
N ARG A 94 -10.66 8.92 6.22
CA ARG A 94 -11.32 8.48 7.46
C ARG A 94 -11.24 6.97 7.56
N LEU A 95 -10.67 6.46 8.65
CA LEU A 95 -10.66 5.06 9.01
C LEU A 95 -11.82 4.79 9.97
N LEU A 96 -12.64 3.80 9.65
CA LEU A 96 -13.72 3.35 10.52
C LEU A 96 -13.11 2.69 11.76
N GLU A 97 -13.53 3.12 12.96
CA GLU A 97 -13.14 2.48 14.21
C GLU A 97 -14.27 1.56 14.72
N GLU A 98 -15.47 2.13 14.92
CA GLU A 98 -16.63 1.37 15.42
C GLU A 98 -17.94 2.07 15.03
N GLY A 99 -18.91 1.33 14.50
CA GLY A 99 -20.23 1.87 14.14
C GLY A 99 -20.14 3.02 13.15
N ASN A 100 -20.36 4.26 13.62
CA ASN A 100 -20.21 5.50 12.83
C ASN A 100 -19.01 6.35 13.26
N ILE A 101 -18.21 5.88 14.21
CA ILE A 101 -17.03 6.56 14.74
C ILE A 101 -15.87 6.33 13.77
N THR A 102 -15.25 7.42 13.33
CA THR A 102 -14.11 7.39 12.43
C THR A 102 -12.95 8.20 12.95
N LYS A 103 -11.73 7.75 12.66
CA LYS A 103 -10.49 8.45 12.95
C LYS A 103 -9.87 9.01 11.66
N GLN A 104 -9.27 10.20 11.75
CA GLN A 104 -8.48 10.76 10.65
C GLN A 104 -7.12 10.06 10.56
N SER A 105 -6.78 9.62 9.34
CA SER A 105 -5.54 8.91 9.02
C SER A 105 -4.97 9.43 7.70
N VAL A 106 -3.68 9.14 7.47
CA VAL A 106 -2.97 9.57 6.26
C VAL A 106 -2.17 8.41 5.70
N ALA A 107 -2.37 8.09 4.43
CA ALA A 107 -1.52 7.20 3.65
C ALA A 107 -0.38 8.01 3.05
N ARG A 108 0.85 7.47 3.02
CA ARG A 108 2.03 8.12 2.44
C ARG A 108 2.78 7.12 1.56
N ILE A 109 3.23 7.58 0.39
CA ILE A 109 4.06 6.74 -0.48
C ILE A 109 5.48 6.57 0.13
N PRO A 110 6.17 5.46 -0.17
CA PRO A 110 7.48 5.13 0.40
C PRO A 110 8.65 5.94 -0.17
#